data_AF-A0A941MC46-F1
#
_entry.id   AF-A0A941MC46-F1
#
_cell.length_a   1.000
_cell.length_b   1.000
_cell.length_c   1.000
_cell.angle_alpha   90.00
_cell.angle_beta   90.00
_cell.angle_gamma   90.00
#
_symmetry.space_group_name_H-M   'P 1'
#
loop_
_entity.id
_entity.type
_entity.pdbx_description
1 polymer ?
#
loop_
_entity_poly.entity_id
_entity_poly.type
_entity_poly.pdbx_seq_one_letter_code
_entity_poly.pdbx_strand_id
1 'polypeptide(L)'
;MLVLASLAVGGCAGNQAALGDPARGLKCVDDSHVCISQRKMVYDSYMADSSRSWINQPAGPHEYASGVRLMALSKKRKELSCAELQHGKEEADRGPTVLTGGAYVGLSSTQVARGAMLSREVSKELAREIARRCR
;
A
#
# COMPACT_ATOMS: atom_id res chain seq x y z
N MET A 1 -51.28 -21.95 19.16
CA MET A 1 -50.03 -22.65 19.49
C MET A 1 -49.42 -23.14 18.19
N LEU A 2 -48.18 -22.91 17.78
CA LEU A 2 -47.06 -22.11 18.27
C LEU A 2 -46.21 -21.87 17.00
N VAL A 3 -45.90 -20.63 16.65
CA VAL A 3 -44.91 -20.29 15.62
C VAL A 3 -43.56 -20.20 16.31
N LEU A 4 -42.54 -20.92 15.82
CA LEU A 4 -41.13 -20.64 16.14
C LEU A 4 -40.24 -21.15 14.99
N ALA A 5 -39.94 -20.25 14.07
CA ALA A 5 -38.85 -20.36 13.12
C ALA A 5 -37.58 -19.80 13.79
N SER A 6 -36.58 -20.65 14.01
CA SER A 6 -35.31 -20.27 14.63
C SER A 6 -34.34 -19.74 13.58
N LEU A 7 -34.17 -18.42 13.55
CA LEU A 7 -32.98 -17.77 13.01
C LEU A 7 -31.80 -18.03 13.97
N ALA A 8 -30.69 -18.55 13.45
CA ALA A 8 -29.40 -18.46 14.12
C ALA A 8 -28.34 -17.95 13.15
N VAL A 9 -27.81 -16.81 13.55
CA VAL A 9 -26.93 -15.86 12.85
C VAL A 9 -25.53 -16.46 12.62
N GLY A 10 -24.87 -15.94 11.58
CA GLY A 10 -23.55 -16.36 11.13
C GLY A 10 -22.44 -16.21 12.16
N GLY A 11 -21.41 -17.03 11.94
CA GLY A 11 -20.14 -16.97 12.66
C GLY A 11 -19.01 -17.25 11.68
N CYS A 12 -18.58 -16.26 10.91
CA CYS A 12 -17.22 -16.25 10.37
C CYS A 12 -16.25 -16.03 11.53
N ALA A 13 -16.02 -17.05 12.35
CA ALA A 13 -14.91 -17.11 13.28
C ALA A 13 -13.62 -17.42 12.50
N GLY A 14 -13.26 -16.51 11.59
CA GLY A 14 -11.92 -16.43 11.05
C GLY A 14 -11.08 -15.59 12.00
N ASN A 15 -10.10 -16.22 12.65
CA ASN A 15 -9.09 -15.60 13.51
C ASN A 15 -8.26 -14.55 12.74
N GLN A 16 -8.85 -13.39 12.43
CA GLN A 16 -8.17 -12.26 11.78
C GLN A 16 -7.46 -11.36 12.79
N ALA A 17 -7.58 -11.61 14.09
CA ALA A 17 -6.93 -10.83 15.14
C ALA A 17 -5.47 -11.24 15.43
N ALA A 18 -4.95 -12.32 14.82
CA ALA A 18 -3.58 -12.79 15.02
C ALA A 18 -2.61 -12.44 13.88
N LEU A 19 -3.11 -11.88 12.77
CA LEU A 19 -2.28 -11.28 11.72
C LEU A 19 -2.35 -9.78 11.95
N GLY A 20 -1.33 -9.23 12.61
CA GLY A 20 -1.27 -7.84 13.04
C GLY A 20 -1.74 -6.86 11.96
N ASP A 21 -2.53 -5.88 12.37
CA ASP A 21 -3.06 -4.79 11.55
C ASP A 21 -2.07 -4.40 10.42
N PRO A 22 -2.41 -4.64 9.13
CA PRO A 22 -1.55 -4.29 7.99
C PRO A 22 -1.12 -2.82 8.01
N ALA A 23 -1.92 -1.94 8.63
CA ALA A 23 -1.56 -0.54 8.79
C ALA A 23 -0.32 -0.34 9.69
N ARG A 24 0.02 -1.28 10.58
CA ARG A 24 1.27 -1.21 11.37
C ARG A 24 2.50 -1.32 10.49
N GLY A 25 2.52 -2.25 9.54
CA GLY A 25 3.64 -2.40 8.62
C GLY A 25 3.81 -1.22 7.66
N LEU A 26 2.74 -0.47 7.41
CA LEU A 26 2.78 0.77 6.64
C LEU A 26 3.18 1.99 7.49
N LYS A 27 3.01 1.93 8.82
CA LYS A 27 3.40 3.01 9.74
C LYS A 27 4.83 2.89 10.26
N CYS A 28 5.42 1.71 10.16
CA CYS A 28 6.80 1.43 10.53
C CYS A 28 7.77 1.91 9.43
N VAL A 29 8.57 2.93 9.72
CA VAL A 29 9.39 3.66 8.73
C VAL A 29 10.89 3.72 9.09
N ASP A 30 11.30 3.14 10.22
CA ASP A 30 12.71 3.04 10.58
C ASP A 30 13.37 1.78 10.01
N ASP A 31 14.69 1.72 10.16
CA ASP A 31 15.54 0.63 9.64
C ASP A 31 15.77 -0.47 10.70
N SER A 32 15.00 -0.51 11.78
CA SER A 32 15.05 -1.62 12.75
C SER A 32 14.59 -2.92 12.10
N HIS A 33 15.11 -4.05 12.60
CA HIS A 33 14.68 -5.38 12.14
C HIS A 33 13.16 -5.59 12.28
N VAL A 34 12.54 -4.98 13.29
CA VAL A 34 11.09 -5.05 13.50
C VAL A 34 10.36 -4.33 12.37
N CYS A 35 10.71 -3.08 12.06
CA CYS A 35 10.06 -2.35 10.97
C CYS A 35 10.30 -2.98 9.60
N ILE A 36 11.51 -3.47 9.35
CA ILE A 36 11.82 -4.16 8.08
C ILE A 36 10.97 -5.42 7.94
N SER A 37 10.85 -6.24 9.00
CA SER A 37 10.02 -7.45 8.99
C SER A 37 8.54 -7.12 8.75
N GLN A 38 8.01 -6.10 9.42
CA GLN A 38 6.62 -5.68 9.23
C GLN A 38 6.35 -5.15 7.83
N ARG A 39 7.23 -4.31 7.28
CA ARG A 39 7.13 -3.83 5.89
C ARG A 39 7.19 -4.98 4.90
N LYS A 40 8.07 -5.96 5.13
CA LYS A 40 8.16 -7.16 4.29
C LYS A 40 6.88 -7.98 4.32
N MET A 41 6.26 -8.20 5.49
CA MET A 41 5.00 -8.94 5.57
C MET A 41 3.88 -8.26 4.76
N VAL A 42 3.76 -6.93 4.85
CA VAL A 42 2.76 -6.18 4.06
C VAL A 42 3.07 -6.27 2.56
N TYR A 43 4.34 -6.10 2.17
CA TYR A 43 4.77 -6.26 0.78
C TYR A 43 4.42 -7.65 0.24
N ASP A 44 4.76 -8.71 0.99
CA ASP A 44 4.48 -10.09 0.59
C ASP A 44 2.96 -10.32 0.46
N SER A 45 2.15 -9.70 1.33
CA SER A 45 0.68 -9.75 1.22
C SER A 45 0.16 -9.09 -0.07
N TYR A 46 0.74 -7.96 -0.50
CA TYR A 46 0.38 -7.33 -1.78
C TYR A 46 0.80 -8.17 -2.98
N MET A 47 1.91 -8.90 -2.88
CA MET A 47 2.37 -9.80 -3.95
C MET A 47 1.48 -11.03 -4.10
N ALA A 48 0.92 -11.51 -2.99
CA ALA A 48 0.00 -12.65 -2.93
C ALA A 48 -1.45 -12.30 -3.30
N ASP A 49 -1.88 -11.03 -3.13
CA ASP A 49 -3.23 -10.59 -3.48
C ASP A 49 -3.42 -10.48 -5.01
N SER A 50 -4.09 -11.47 -5.60
CA SER A 50 -4.46 -11.48 -7.02
C SER A 50 -5.58 -10.50 -7.37
N SER A 51 -6.42 -10.11 -6.40
CA SER A 51 -7.48 -9.10 -6.60
C SER A 51 -6.91 -7.69 -6.68
N ARG A 52 -5.71 -7.48 -6.12
CA ARG A 52 -5.01 -6.19 -6.06
C ARG A 52 -5.86 -5.08 -5.45
N SER A 53 -6.75 -5.45 -4.54
CA SER A 53 -7.66 -4.53 -3.83
C SER A 53 -6.93 -3.41 -3.09
N TRP A 54 -5.67 -3.64 -2.74
CA TRP A 54 -4.78 -2.70 -2.08
C TRP A 54 -4.42 -1.46 -2.92
N ILE A 55 -4.52 -1.53 -4.25
CA ILE A 55 -4.14 -0.41 -5.14
C ILE A 55 -5.01 0.83 -4.86
N ASN A 56 -6.31 0.63 -4.65
CA ASN A 56 -7.27 1.71 -4.48
C ASN A 56 -7.42 2.19 -3.02
N GLN A 57 -6.62 1.64 -2.10
CA GLN A 57 -6.69 2.03 -0.70
C GLN A 57 -6.09 3.43 -0.52
N PRO A 58 -6.64 4.27 0.38
CA PRO A 58 -6.03 5.56 0.69
C PRO A 58 -4.59 5.36 1.22
N ALA A 59 -3.68 6.28 0.89
CA ALA A 59 -2.34 6.37 1.50
C ALA A 59 -2.20 7.71 2.23
N GLY A 60 -1.70 7.64 3.45
CA GLY A 60 -1.22 8.78 4.21
C GLY A 60 0.30 8.93 4.13
N PRO A 61 0.86 9.93 4.84
CA PRO A 61 2.31 10.21 4.80
C PRO A 61 3.19 9.03 5.22
N HIS A 62 2.76 8.22 6.19
CA HIS A 62 3.52 7.06 6.64
C HIS A 62 3.55 5.94 5.58
N GLU A 63 2.43 5.70 4.90
CA GLU A 63 2.36 4.73 3.80
C GLU A 63 3.34 5.09 2.69
N TYR A 64 3.40 6.38 2.32
CA TYR A 64 4.39 6.90 1.36
C TYR A 64 5.82 6.75 1.85
N ALA A 65 6.08 7.07 3.13
CA ALA A 65 7.41 6.97 3.72
C ALA A 65 7.88 5.52 3.89
N SER A 66 6.97 4.58 4.13
CA SER A 66 7.28 3.14 4.21
C SER A 66 7.79 2.59 2.88
N GLY A 67 7.30 3.15 1.77
CA GLY A 67 7.61 2.76 0.41
C GLY A 67 7.01 1.42 -0.04
N VAL A 68 6.33 0.68 0.84
CA VAL A 68 5.87 -0.69 0.58
C VAL A 68 4.94 -0.76 -0.62
N ARG A 69 3.94 0.12 -0.66
CA ARG A 69 2.94 0.14 -1.74
C ARG A 69 3.53 0.58 -3.08
N LEU A 70 4.39 1.59 -3.06
CA LEU A 70 5.11 2.07 -4.26
C LEU A 70 6.04 0.98 -4.84
N MET A 71 6.76 0.26 -3.98
CA MET A 71 7.58 -0.89 -4.37
C MET A 71 6.72 -2.01 -4.97
N ALA A 72 5.56 -2.29 -4.39
CA ALA A 72 4.62 -3.28 -4.92
C ALA A 72 4.08 -2.88 -6.30
N LEU A 73 3.69 -1.61 -6.49
CA LEU A 73 3.27 -1.07 -7.79
C LEU A 73 4.37 -1.22 -8.84
N SER A 74 5.61 -0.82 -8.51
CA SER A 74 6.77 -1.02 -9.38
C SER A 74 6.95 -2.48 -9.76
N LYS A 75 6.95 -3.39 -8.78
CA LYS A 75 7.19 -4.82 -9.00
C LYS A 75 6.12 -5.43 -9.90
N LYS A 76 4.84 -5.14 -9.62
CA LYS A 76 3.67 -5.67 -10.33
C LYS A 76 3.37 -4.95 -11.65
N ARG A 77 4.11 -3.89 -12.01
CA ARG A 77 3.80 -3.01 -13.17
C ARG A 77 3.47 -3.73 -14.47
N LYS A 78 4.08 -4.88 -14.76
CA LYS A 78 3.85 -5.66 -15.99
C LYS A 78 2.52 -6.43 -15.97
N GLU A 79 2.00 -6.71 -14.78
CA GLU A 79 0.75 -7.43 -14.54
C GLU A 79 -0.45 -6.47 -14.41
N LEU A 80 -0.21 -5.20 -14.07
CA LEU A 80 -1.26 -4.20 -13.88
C LEU A 80 -2.04 -3.93 -15.17
N SER A 81 -3.32 -3.63 -15.05
CA SER A 81 -4.12 -3.04 -16.13
C SER A 81 -3.70 -1.58 -16.37
N CYS A 82 -4.12 -0.99 -17.51
CA CYS A 82 -3.83 0.42 -17.77
C CYS A 82 -4.48 1.37 -16.75
N ALA A 83 -5.66 1.03 -16.24
CA ALA A 83 -6.30 1.79 -15.16
C ALA A 83 -5.49 1.72 -13.86
N GLU A 84 -5.03 0.53 -13.47
CA GLU A 84 -4.19 0.36 -12.27
C GLU A 84 -2.82 1.03 -12.42
N LEU A 85 -2.22 0.99 -13.62
CA LEU A 85 -0.98 1.71 -13.92
C LEU A 85 -1.16 3.23 -13.75
N GLN A 86 -2.23 3.77 -14.31
CA GLN A 86 -2.54 5.19 -14.23
C GLN A 86 -2.79 5.61 -12.77
N HIS A 87 -3.59 4.84 -12.03
CA HIS A 87 -3.81 5.07 -10.60
C HIS A 87 -2.51 5.04 -9.79
N GLY A 88 -1.68 4.01 -10.00
CA GLY A 88 -0.39 3.89 -9.32
C GLY A 88 0.57 5.03 -9.66
N LYS A 89 0.55 5.52 -10.90
CA LYS A 89 1.34 6.68 -11.32
C LYS A 89 0.88 7.94 -10.62
N GLU A 90 -0.43 8.18 -10.55
CA GLU A 90 -1.03 9.32 -9.86
C GLU A 90 -0.75 9.30 -8.35
N GLU A 91 -0.75 8.11 -7.74
CA GLU A 91 -0.27 7.95 -6.37
C GLU A 91 1.19 8.37 -6.23
N ALA A 92 2.07 7.82 -7.07
CA ALA A 92 3.50 8.10 -7.03
C ALA A 92 3.83 9.58 -7.31
N ASP A 93 3.09 10.24 -8.19
CA ASP A 93 3.24 11.67 -8.47
C ASP A 93 2.91 12.55 -7.25
N ARG A 94 1.94 12.15 -6.43
CA ARG A 94 1.54 12.87 -5.21
C ARG A 94 2.53 12.72 -4.06
N GLY A 95 3.34 11.67 -4.05
CA GLY A 95 4.23 11.31 -2.93
C GLY A 95 5.11 12.45 -2.43
N PRO A 96 5.86 13.17 -3.28
CA PRO A 96 6.68 14.30 -2.85
C PRO A 96 5.88 15.39 -2.12
N THR A 97 4.68 15.72 -2.61
CA THR A 97 3.81 16.74 -2.00
C THR A 97 3.25 16.27 -0.65
N VAL A 98 2.79 15.02 -0.58
CA VAL A 98 2.26 14.42 0.66
C VAL A 98 3.32 14.38 1.76
N LEU A 99 4.59 14.16 1.41
CA LEU A 99 5.70 14.07 2.36
C LEU A 99 6.31 15.43 2.76
N THR A 100 6.03 16.52 2.05
CA THR A 100 6.65 17.85 2.30
C THR A 100 5.68 18.89 2.87
N GLY A 101 4.37 18.69 2.77
CA GLY A 101 3.32 19.66 3.17
C GLY A 101 3.02 19.78 4.67
N GLY A 102 3.97 19.51 5.57
CA GLY A 102 3.78 19.64 7.02
C GLY A 102 2.88 18.57 7.69
N ALA A 103 2.33 17.62 6.92
CA ALA A 103 1.49 16.53 7.41
C ALA A 103 2.27 15.35 8.03
N TYR A 104 3.60 15.40 8.08
CA TYR A 104 4.46 14.30 8.52
C TYR A 104 4.84 14.38 10.01
N VAL A 105 3.85 14.43 10.92
CA VAL A 105 4.17 14.32 12.35
C VAL A 105 4.84 12.98 12.62
N GLY A 106 6.10 13.00 13.08
CA GLY A 106 6.84 11.79 13.45
C GLY A 106 7.75 11.17 12.37
N LEU A 107 7.94 11.82 11.22
CA LEU A 107 8.97 11.41 10.24
C LEU A 107 10.20 12.31 10.31
N SER A 108 11.39 11.70 10.21
CA SER A 108 12.66 12.42 10.00
C SER A 108 12.77 12.96 8.57
N SER A 109 13.60 13.99 8.40
CA SER A 109 13.92 14.55 7.07
C SER A 109 14.49 13.50 6.11
N THR A 110 15.28 12.56 6.63
CA THR A 110 15.83 11.44 5.86
C THR A 110 14.74 10.49 5.36
N GLN A 111 13.75 10.15 6.21
CA GLN A 111 12.63 9.29 5.82
C GLN A 111 11.75 9.97 4.75
N VAL A 112 11.47 11.26 4.92
CA VAL A 112 10.77 12.09 3.93
C VAL A 112 11.52 12.11 2.59
N ALA A 113 12.83 12.37 2.61
CA ALA A 113 13.64 12.42 1.40
C ALA A 113 13.68 11.08 0.66
N ARG A 114 13.84 9.95 1.39
CA ARG A 114 13.83 8.60 0.82
C ARG A 114 12.48 8.27 0.20
N GLY A 115 11.37 8.53 0.90
CA GLY A 115 10.02 8.30 0.37
C GLY A 115 9.73 9.14 -0.88
N ALA A 116 10.14 10.41 -0.89
CA ALA A 116 9.96 11.30 -2.05
C ALA A 116 10.81 10.86 -3.26
N MET A 117 12.04 10.40 -3.03
CA MET A 117 12.90 9.84 -4.08
C MET A 117 12.27 8.60 -4.71
N LEU A 118 11.84 7.64 -3.88
CA LEU A 118 11.18 6.41 -4.33
C LEU A 118 9.91 6.72 -5.13
N SER A 119 9.09 7.66 -4.66
CA SER A 119 7.88 8.11 -5.35
C SER A 119 8.18 8.59 -6.78
N ARG A 120 9.24 9.39 -6.95
CA ARG A 120 9.66 9.88 -8.28
C ARG A 120 10.18 8.76 -9.18
N GLU A 121 10.89 7.79 -8.62
CA GLU A 121 11.42 6.65 -9.38
C GLU A 121 10.28 5.77 -9.89
N VAL A 122 9.37 5.38 -9.00
CA VAL A 122 8.21 4.55 -9.35
C VAL A 122 7.31 5.27 -10.34
N SER A 123 7.05 6.57 -10.18
CA SER A 123 6.30 7.37 -11.16
C SER A 123 6.90 7.24 -12.58
N LYS A 124 8.22 7.38 -12.71
CA LYS A 124 8.91 7.23 -14.00
C LYS A 124 8.81 5.81 -14.55
N GLU A 125 8.91 4.79 -13.70
CA GLU A 125 8.75 3.40 -14.12
C GLU A 125 7.35 3.10 -14.64
N LEU A 126 6.32 3.54 -13.93
CA LEU A 126 4.93 3.35 -14.34
C LEU A 126 4.63 4.16 -15.60
N ALA A 127 5.12 5.40 -15.72
CA ALA A 127 4.99 6.21 -16.93
C ALA A 127 5.58 5.52 -18.17
N ARG A 128 6.76 4.89 -18.04
CA ARG A 128 7.37 4.10 -19.12
C ARG A 128 6.53 2.89 -19.51
N GLU A 129 5.93 2.22 -18.52
CA GLU A 129 5.08 1.06 -18.78
C GLU A 129 3.76 1.47 -19.45
N ILE A 130 3.14 2.57 -19.00
CA ILE A 130 1.97 3.19 -19.63
C ILE A 130 2.29 3.51 -21.10
N ALA A 131 3.35 4.28 -21.35
CA ALA A 131 3.74 4.67 -22.71
C ALA A 131 4.03 3.47 -23.64
N ARG A 132 4.44 2.33 -23.07
CA ARG A 132 4.71 1.10 -23.83
C ARG A 132 3.43 0.41 -24.31
N ARG A 133 2.37 0.36 -23.51
CA ARG A 133 1.21 -0.53 -23.78
C ARG A 133 -0.19 0.06 -23.60
N CYS A 134 -0.32 1.23 -22.99
CA CYS A 134 -1.59 1.90 -22.79
C CYS A 134 -1.74 2.98 -23.87
N ARG A 135 -2.52 2.65 -24.90
CA ARG A 135 -2.85 3.55 -26.01
C ARG A 135 -4.19 4.21 -25.76
#